data_AF-A0A6L3ENB0-F1
#
_entry.id   AF-A0A6L3ENB0-F1
#
_cell.length_a   1.000
_cell.length_b   1.000
_cell.length_c   1.000
_cell.angle_alpha   90.00
_cell.angle_beta   90.00
_cell.angle_gamma   90.00
#
_symmetry.space_group_name_H-M   'P 1'
#
loop_
_entity.id
_entity.type
_entity.pdbx_description
1 polymer ?
#
loop_
_entity_poly.entity_id
_entity_poly.type
_entity_poly.pdbx_seq_one_letter_code
_entity_poly.pdbx_strand_id
1 'polypeptide(L)' 'IESLGRGEYLHMYHRRDPLPLYALLEERGCRRRSGRDAAGMVHLFAWHGDDDDAERDAQAGIARCIRT' A
#
# COMPACT_ATOMS: atom_id res chain seq x y z
N ILE A 1 -1.81 1.51 11.36
CA ILE A 1 -1.67 0.15 10.77
C ILE A 1 -1.97 -0.95 11.77
N GLU A 2 -1.64 -0.75 13.05
CA GLU A 2 -2.03 -1.64 14.16
C GLU A 2 -3.56 -1.78 14.35
N SER A 3 -4.37 -1.08 13.55
CA SER A 3 -5.83 -1.11 13.56
C SER A 3 -6.46 -1.58 12.24
N LEU A 4 -5.67 -2.09 11.27
CA LEU A 4 -6.26 -2.62 10.04
C LEU A 4 -7.02 -3.90 10.37
N GLY A 5 -8.34 -3.86 10.18
CA GLY A 5 -9.20 -5.04 10.25
C GLY A 5 -9.03 -5.95 9.04
N ARG A 6 -9.72 -7.10 9.07
CA ARG A 6 -9.76 -8.01 7.91
C ARG A 6 -10.42 -7.35 6.70
N GLY A 7 -9.82 -7.50 5.53
CA GLY A 7 -10.24 -6.89 4.28
C GLY A 7 -9.85 -5.42 4.13
N GLU A 8 -9.21 -4.82 5.15
CA GLU A 8 -8.78 -3.42 5.10
C GLU A 8 -7.32 -3.29 4.68
N TYR A 9 -7.00 -2.21 3.99
CA TYR A 9 -5.63 -1.84 3.63
C TYR A 9 -5.41 -0.35 3.85
N LEU A 10 -4.15 0.01 4.08
CA LEU A 10 -3.70 1.39 4.06
C LEU A 10 -3.45 1.82 2.62
N HIS A 11 -4.09 2.90 2.19
CA HIS A 11 -3.69 3.65 1.01
C HIS A 11 -3.15 5.02 1.43
N MET A 12 -1.90 5.30 1.09
CA MET A 12 -1.22 6.56 1.38
C MET A 12 -0.77 7.24 0.10
N TYR A 13 -0.92 8.57 0.05
CA TYR A 13 -0.45 9.43 -1.03
C TYR A 13 0.64 10.37 -0.52
N HIS A 14 1.79 10.42 -1.19
CA HIS A 14 2.93 11.20 -0.74
C HIS A 14 3.76 11.75 -1.90
N ARG A 15 4.44 12.89 -1.71
CA ARG A 15 5.26 13.53 -2.76
C ARG A 15 6.58 12.82 -3.05
N ARG A 16 7.06 12.02 -2.10
CA ARG A 16 8.36 11.33 -2.13
C ARG A 16 8.20 9.90 -1.62
N ASP A 17 9.17 9.04 -1.93
CA ASP A 17 9.21 7.70 -1.39
C ASP A 17 9.34 7.72 0.14
N PRO A 18 8.35 7.16 0.88
CA PRO A 18 8.37 7.11 2.34
C PRO A 18 9.23 5.93 2.83
N LEU A 19 10.53 5.95 2.53
CA LEU A 19 11.45 4.84 2.82
C LEU A 19 11.40 4.32 4.27
N PRO A 20 11.34 5.18 5.31
CA PRO A 20 11.26 4.69 6.69
C PRO A 20 10.01 3.86 6.99
N LEU A 21 8.91 4.16 6.29
CA LEU A 21 7.67 3.41 6.47
C LEU A 21 7.79 1.98 5.94
N TYR A 22 8.59 1.75 4.90
CA TYR A 22 8.70 0.43 4.27
C TYR A 22 9.29 -0.63 5.20
N ALA A 23 10.34 -0.28 5.95
CA ALA A 23 10.92 -1.16 6.94
C ALA A 23 9.92 -1.49 8.04
N LEU A 24 9.21 -0.48 8.55
CA LEU A 24 8.17 -0.67 9.56
C LEU A 24 7.04 -1.58 9.09
N LEU A 25 6.61 -1.47 7.82
CA LEU A 25 5.58 -2.34 7.25
C LEU A 25 6.03 -3.80 7.22
N GLU A 26 7.27 -4.04 6.81
CA GLU A 26 7.85 -5.38 6.74
C GLU A 26 8.00 -6.01 8.13
N GLU A 27 8.51 -5.27 9.12
CA GLU A 27 8.60 -5.69 10.52
C GLU A 27 7.25 -6.07 11.12
N ARG A 28 6.17 -5.46 10.63
CA ARG A 28 4.79 -5.69 11.09
C ARG A 28 4.08 -6.80 10.31
N GLY A 29 4.77 -7.51 9.41
CA GLY A 29 4.19 -8.57 8.58
C GLY A 29 3.20 -8.04 7.52
N CYS A 30 3.30 -6.77 7.16
CA CYS A 30 2.50 -6.21 6.09
C CYS A 30 3.19 -6.41 4.73
N ARG A 31 2.40 -6.77 3.72
CA ARG A 31 2.81 -6.65 2.33
C ARG A 31 2.51 -5.23 1.86
N ARG A 32 3.26 -4.78 0.86
CA ARG A 32 3.06 -3.46 0.27
C ARG A 32 3.36 -3.44 -1.21
N ARG A 33 2.75 -2.48 -1.91
CA ARG A 33 3.10 -2.11 -3.27
C ARG A 33 3.01 -0.60 -3.42
N SER A 34 3.98 -0.02 -4.10
CA SER A 34 4.01 1.40 -4.39
C SER A 34 4.25 1.66 -5.87
N GLY A 35 3.86 2.85 -6.31
CA GLY A 35 4.08 3.34 -7.67
C GLY A 35 3.80 4.83 -7.74
N ARG A 36 4.05 5.42 -8.89
CA ARG A 36 3.83 6.85 -9.12
C ARG A 36 2.66 7.06 -10.07
N ASP A 37 1.86 8.09 -9.83
CA ASP A 37 0.86 8.55 -10.79
C ASP A 37 1.49 9.44 -11.87
N ALA A 38 0.67 9.91 -12.81
CA ALA A 38 1.09 10.80 -13.89
C ALA A 38 1.59 12.18 -13.40
N ALA A 39 1.23 12.59 -12.18
CA ALA A 39 1.72 13.80 -11.54
C ALA A 39 3.02 13.57 -10.75
N GLY A 40 3.57 12.34 -10.79
CA GLY A 40 4.79 11.95 -10.10
C GLY A 40 4.59 11.67 -8.61
N MET A 41 3.35 11.62 -8.13
CA MET A 41 3.04 11.40 -6.72
C MET A 41 3.04 9.91 -6.40
N VAL A 42 3.63 9.58 -5.24
CA VAL A 42 3.76 8.20 -4.77
C VAL A 42 2.45 7.75 -4.14
N HIS A 43 1.89 6.68 -4.69
CA HIS A 43 0.87 5.88 -4.03
C HIS A 43 1.55 4.70 -3.35
N LEU A 44 1.21 4.48 -2.08
CA LEU A 44 1.59 3.30 -1.32
C LEU A 44 0.32 2.60 -0.86
N PHE A 45 0.24 1.31 -1.15
CA PHE A 45 -0.80 0.42 -0.66
C PHE A 45 -0.13 -0.62 0.24
N ALA A 46 -0.68 -0.86 1.43
CA ALA A 46 -0.16 -1.83 2.37
C ALA A 46 -1.28 -2.58 3.10
N TRP A 47 -1.16 -3.89 3.23
CA TRP A 47 -2.15 -4.79 3.83
C TRP A 47 -1.45 -5.86 4.67
N HIS A 48 -2.20 -6.55 5.54
CA HIS A 48 -1.65 -7.70 6.27
C HIS A 48 -1.29 -8.84 5.33
N GLY A 49 -0.12 -9.46 5.52
CA GLY A 49 0.40 -10.48 4.60
C GLY A 49 -0.43 -11.75 4.47
N ASP A 50 -1.33 -12.00 5.44
CA ASP A 50 -2.24 -13.15 5.50
C ASP A 50 -3.69 -12.77 5.13
N ASP A 51 -3.91 -11.59 4.54
CA ASP A 51 -5.24 -11.08 4.19
C ASP A 51 -5.41 -10.97 2.66
N ASP A 52 -5.86 -12.07 2.07
CA ASP A 52 -6.05 -12.20 0.62
C ASP A 52 -7.14 -11.26 0.07
N ASP A 53 -8.17 -10.94 0.88
CA ASP A 53 -9.23 -10.02 0.48
C ASP A 53 -8.72 -8.59 0.42
N ALA A 54 -7.96 -8.16 1.44
CA ALA A 54 -7.28 -6.87 1.45
C ALA A 54 -6.25 -6.78 0.30
N GLU A 55 -5.51 -7.85 0.03
CA GLU A 55 -4.59 -7.91 -1.11
C GLU A 55 -5.33 -7.64 -2.42
N ARG A 56 -6.43 -8.37 -2.67
CA ARG A 56 -7.19 -8.25 -3.91
C ARG A 56 -7.73 -6.83 -4.12
N ASP A 57 -8.31 -6.20 -3.09
CA ASP A 57 -8.82 -4.83 -3.24
C ASP A 57 -7.68 -3.81 -3.38
N ALA A 58 -6.58 -3.98 -2.64
CA ALA A 58 -5.40 -3.14 -2.81
C ALA A 58 -4.84 -3.21 -4.24
N GLN A 59 -4.77 -4.40 -4.85
CA GLN A 59 -4.36 -4.55 -6.24
C GLN A 59 -5.32 -3.85 -7.23
N ALA A 60 -6.63 -3.92 -6.98
CA ALA A 60 -7.61 -3.20 -7.77
C ALA A 60 -7.45 -1.67 -7.64
N GLY A 61 -7.17 -1.16 -6.42
CA GLY A 61 -6.85 0.24 -6.17
C GLY A 61 -5.58 0.70 -6.89
N ILE A 62 -4.52 -0.11 -6.84
CA ILE A 62 -3.25 0.13 -7.55
C ILE A 62 -3.46 0.33 -9.04
N ALA A 63 -4.20 -0.57 -9.68
CA ALA A 63 -4.48 -0.51 -11.11
C ALA A 63 -5.24 0.76 -11.54
N ARG A 64 -6.00 1.37 -10.62
CA ARG A 64 -6.72 2.63 -10.86
C ARG A 64 -5.83 3.87 -10.70
N CYS A 65 -4.84 3.80 -9.81
CA CYS A 65 -4.05 4.97 -9.41
C CYS A 65 -2.68 5.07 -10.10
N ILE A 66 -2.02 3.93 -10.34
CA ILE A 66 -0.67 3.89 -10.88
C ILE A 66 -0.78 3.56 -12.36
N ARG A 67 -0.42 4.52 -13.22
CA ARG A 67 -0.14 4.20 -14.63
C ARG A 67 1.24 3.58 -14.67
N THR A 68 1.29 2.32 -15.11
CA THR A 68 2.57 1.63 -15.38
C THR A 68 3.12 2.12 -16.71
#